data_AF-L1KX31-F1
#
_entry.id   AF-L1KX31-F1
#
_cell.length_a   1.000
_cell.length_b   1.000
_cell.length_c   1.000
_cell.angle_alpha   90.00
_cell.angle_beta   90.00
_cell.angle_gamma   90.00
#
_symmetry.space_group_name_H-M   'P 1'
#
loop_
_entity.id
_entity.type
_entity.pdbx_description
1 polymer ?
#
loop_
_entity_poly.entity_id
_entity_poly.type
_entity_poly.pdbx_seq_one_letter_code
_entity_poly.pdbx_strand_id
1 'polypeptide(L)'
;MEVTDVDPTLVHPSQAGALDESGRGLFLVDALATRWGSQPCAAGKITWFELAVAASEEGTADTEETVPIGSAQERIEPQAA
;
A
#
# COMPACT_ATOMS: atom_id res chain seq x y z
N MET A 1 -10.36 -5.89 -9.31
CA MET A 1 -9.88 -5.49 -10.65
C MET A 1 -9.73 -6.74 -11.52
N GLU A 2 -9.88 -6.58 -12.83
CA GLU A 2 -9.71 -7.67 -13.80
C GLU A 2 -8.97 -7.22 -15.06
N VAL A 3 -8.28 -8.16 -15.71
CA VAL A 3 -7.55 -7.98 -16.96
C VAL A 3 -7.86 -9.16 -17.87
N THR A 4 -8.27 -8.85 -19.11
CA THR A 4 -8.43 -9.85 -20.16
C THR A 4 -7.21 -9.84 -21.06
N ASP A 5 -6.67 -11.03 -21.34
CA ASP A 5 -5.53 -11.25 -22.23
C ASP A 5 -5.95 -12.31 -23.26
N VAL A 6 -5.50 -12.14 -24.51
CA VAL A 6 -5.77 -13.08 -25.60
C VAL A 6 -4.92 -14.34 -25.50
N ASP A 7 -3.79 -14.29 -24.78
CA ASP A 7 -3.00 -15.48 -24.47
C ASP A 7 -3.77 -16.39 -23.50
N PRO A 8 -4.11 -17.62 -23.90
CA PRO A 8 -4.87 -18.55 -23.05
C PRO A 8 -4.05 -19.13 -21.90
N THR A 9 -2.74 -18.88 -21.84
CA THR A 9 -1.85 -19.44 -20.82
C THR A 9 -2.19 -18.88 -19.45
N LEU A 10 -2.73 -19.73 -18.56
CA LEU A 10 -3.05 -19.34 -17.20
C LEU A 10 -1.80 -18.84 -16.47
N VAL A 11 -1.99 -17.79 -15.68
CA VAL A 11 -0.89 -17.17 -14.96
C VAL A 11 -0.51 -17.98 -13.72
N HIS A 12 0.78 -18.10 -13.49
CA HIS A 12 1.36 -18.71 -12.29
C HIS A 12 2.35 -17.72 -11.66
N PRO A 13 2.41 -17.61 -10.32
CA PRO A 13 3.43 -16.80 -9.66
C PRO A 13 4.82 -17.28 -10.08
N SER A 14 5.65 -16.36 -10.56
CA SER A 14 7.05 -16.64 -10.85
C SER A 14 7.94 -15.91 -9.85
N GLN A 15 9.05 -16.55 -9.46
CA GLN A 15 10.08 -15.88 -8.68
C GLN A 15 11.02 -15.18 -9.65
N ALA A 16 10.97 -13.84 -9.65
CA ALA A 16 11.93 -13.02 -10.38
C ALA A 16 13.26 -12.96 -9.64
N GLY A 17 14.36 -13.15 -10.37
CA GLY A 17 15.71 -12.89 -9.88
C GLY A 17 15.97 -11.39 -9.65
N ALA A 18 17.08 -11.09 -8.99
CA ALA A 18 17.44 -9.71 -8.63
C ALA A 18 17.62 -8.78 -9.84
N LEU A 19 18.02 -9.32 -11.00
CA LEU A 19 18.24 -8.57 -12.23
C LEU A 19 17.10 -8.75 -13.25
N ASP A 20 16.09 -9.55 -12.94
CA ASP A 20 14.99 -9.76 -13.87
C ASP A 20 14.13 -8.50 -13.93
N GLU A 21 13.64 -8.12 -15.11
CA GLU A 21 12.75 -6.97 -15.25
C GLU A 21 11.26 -7.39 -15.18
N SER A 22 10.98 -8.68 -15.41
CA SER A 22 9.65 -9.29 -15.43
C SER A 22 9.41 -10.24 -14.25
N GLY A 23 8.20 -10.79 -14.12
CA GLY A 23 7.88 -11.86 -13.17
C GLY A 23 7.42 -11.44 -11.76
N ARG A 24 7.73 -10.21 -11.31
CA ARG A 24 7.31 -9.75 -9.96
C ARG A 24 5.82 -9.43 -9.83
N GLY A 25 5.12 -9.19 -10.95
CA GLY A 25 3.74 -8.72 -10.92
C GLY A 25 2.79 -9.64 -10.14
N LEU A 26 2.84 -10.94 -10.43
CA LEU A 26 2.00 -11.93 -9.74
C LEU A 26 2.41 -12.15 -8.29
N PHE A 27 3.71 -12.02 -7.97
CA PHE A 27 4.17 -12.04 -6.59
C PHE A 27 3.57 -10.88 -5.77
N LEU A 28 3.51 -9.67 -6.35
CA LEU A 28 2.88 -8.53 -5.70
C LEU A 28 1.37 -8.71 -5.53
N VAL A 29 0.69 -9.26 -6.55
CA VAL A 29 -0.73 -9.58 -6.46
C VAL A 29 -0.99 -10.59 -5.35
N ASP A 30 -0.19 -11.66 -5.27
CA ASP A 30 -0.31 -12.69 -4.24
C ASP A 30 -0.10 -12.13 -2.83
N ALA A 31 0.84 -11.20 -2.67
CA ALA A 31 1.15 -10.58 -1.37
C ALA A 31 0.10 -9.55 -0.92
N LEU A 32 -0.56 -8.86 -1.85
CA LEU A 32 -1.43 -7.71 -1.54
C LEU A 32 -2.93 -8.04 -1.64
N ALA A 33 -3.31 -8.97 -2.51
CA ALA A 33 -4.72 -9.28 -2.75
C ALA A 33 -5.31 -10.14 -1.64
N THR A 34 -6.56 -9.86 -1.27
CA THR A 34 -7.33 -10.76 -0.39
C THR A 34 -7.69 -12.05 -1.09
N ARG A 35 -7.91 -11.95 -2.41
CA ARG A 35 -8.19 -13.07 -3.29
C ARG A 35 -7.79 -12.70 -4.70
N TRP A 36 -7.28 -13.67 -5.45
CA TRP A 36 -6.99 -13.48 -6.86
C TRP A 36 -7.13 -14.82 -7.60
N GLY A 37 -7.17 -14.77 -8.92
CA GLY A 37 -7.22 -15.97 -9.74
C GLY A 37 -7.08 -15.69 -11.23
N SER A 38 -6.93 -16.77 -11.99
CA SER A 38 -6.92 -16.76 -13.45
C SER A 38 -7.83 -17.85 -13.97
N GLN A 39 -8.67 -17.51 -14.94
CA GLN A 39 -9.62 -18.45 -15.54
C GLN A 39 -9.66 -18.29 -17.06
N PRO A 40 -9.81 -19.39 -17.83
CA PRO A 40 -10.01 -19.31 -19.27
C PRO A 40 -11.29 -18.55 -19.61
N CYS A 41 -11.26 -17.81 -20.71
CA CYS A 41 -12.44 -17.14 -21.27
C CYS A 41 -12.47 -17.31 -22.80
N ALA A 42 -13.57 -16.94 -23.45
CA ALA A 42 -13.71 -17.12 -24.89
C ALA A 42 -12.64 -16.38 -25.72
N ALA A 43 -12.12 -15.27 -25.20
CA ALA A 43 -11.10 -14.46 -25.87
C ALA A 43 -9.66 -14.85 -25.52
N GLY A 44 -9.44 -15.74 -24.54
CA GLY A 44 -8.13 -16.08 -23.98
C GLY A 44 -8.25 -16.42 -22.49
N LYS A 45 -7.82 -15.51 -21.61
CA LYS A 45 -7.97 -15.63 -20.15
C LYS A 45 -8.42 -14.33 -19.49
N ILE A 46 -9.00 -14.46 -18.31
CA ILE A 46 -9.27 -13.36 -17.39
C ILE A 46 -8.47 -13.59 -16.11
N THR A 47 -7.66 -12.60 -15.74
CA THR A 47 -6.95 -12.57 -14.45
C THR A 47 -7.58 -11.48 -13.59
N TRP A 48 -7.88 -11.80 -12.33
CA TRP A 48 -8.59 -10.90 -11.43
C TRP A 48 -8.00 -10.94 -10.03
N PHE A 49 -8.23 -9.86 -9.28
CA PHE A 49 -7.85 -9.75 -7.87
C PHE A 49 -8.77 -8.78 -7.11
N GLU A 50 -8.89 -9.02 -5.81
CA GLU A 50 -9.62 -8.22 -4.83
C GLU A 50 -8.61 -7.60 -3.85
N LEU A 51 -8.80 -6.32 -3.53
CA LEU A 51 -7.97 -5.60 -2.57
C LEU A 51 -8.87 -5.08 -1.46
N ALA A 52 -8.43 -5.18 -0.20
CA ALA A 52 -9.13 -4.56 0.90
C ALA A 52 -9.02 -3.03 0.78
N VAL A 53 -10.16 -2.35 0.70
CA VAL A 53 -10.21 -0.89 0.76
C VAL A 53 -10.31 -0.52 2.23
N ALA A 54 -9.22 -0.01 2.81
CA ALA A 54 -9.31 0.61 4.12
C ALA A 54 -10.28 1.78 4.00
N ALA A 55 -11.22 1.89 4.95
CA ALA A 55 -12.02 3.10 5.05
C ALA A 55 -11.03 4.25 5.21
N SER A 56 -11.01 5.17 4.24
CA SER A 56 -10.33 6.44 4.43
C SER A 56 -10.99 7.06 5.66
N GLU A 57 -10.23 7.33 6.71
CA GLU A 57 -10.72 8.20 7.77
C GLU A 57 -10.97 9.56 7.10
N GLU A 58 -12.22 9.78 6.73
CA GLU A 58 -12.73 11.05 6.25
C GLU A 58 -12.33 12.07 7.29
N GLY A 59 -11.44 12.99 6.93
CA GLY A 59 -10.80 13.88 7.87
C GLY A 59 -11.81 14.63 8.73
N THR A 60 -11.98 14.20 9.98
CA THR A 60 -12.36 15.09 11.07
C THR A 60 -11.10 15.84 11.50
N ALA A 61 -10.60 16.69 10.59
CA ALA A 61 -9.64 17.72 10.93
C ALA A 61 -10.41 18.85 11.64
N ASP A 62 -10.67 18.65 12.92
CA ASP A 62 -11.01 19.75 13.83
C ASP A 62 -10.41 19.45 15.20
N THR A 63 -9.09 19.60 15.30
CA THR A 63 -8.41 19.88 16.57
C THR A 63 -7.19 20.71 16.23
N GLU A 64 -7.42 22.01 16.12
CA GLU A 64 -6.39 23.03 16.18
C GLU A 64 -5.77 22.99 17.59
N GLU A 65 -4.80 22.12 17.83
CA GLU A 65 -3.93 22.23 19.01
C GLU A 65 -2.78 23.17 18.68
N THR A 66 -3.08 24.46 18.75
CA THR A 66 -2.08 25.53 18.78
C THR A 66 -1.25 25.37 20.04
N VAL A 67 -0.06 24.79 19.93
CA VAL A 67 0.92 24.79 21.02
C VAL A 67 1.35 26.23 21.25
N PRO A 68 1.09 26.84 22.42
CA PRO A 68 1.56 28.19 22.67
C PRO A 68 3.08 28.13 22.84
N ILE A 69 3.82 28.80 21.96
CA ILE A 69 5.24 29.08 22.16
C ILE A 69 5.33 30.18 23.22
N GLY A 70 5.11 29.77 24.47
CA GLY A 70 5.25 30.60 25.66
C GLY A 70 6.71 30.71 26.07
N SER A 71 7.35 31.76 25.59
CA SER A 71 8.42 32.56 26.19
C SER A 71 9.49 31.86 27.06
N ALA A 72 10.72 31.90 26.57
CA ALA A 72 11.95 31.72 27.34
C ALA A 72 11.88 32.45 28.69
N GLN A 73 11.90 31.69 29.78
CA GLN A 73 12.24 32.17 31.11
C GLN A 73 13.64 31.68 31.46
N GLU A 74 14.64 32.46 31.01
CA GLU A 74 15.95 32.47 31.61
C GLU A 74 15.84 33.21 32.95
N ARG A 75 15.79 32.46 34.07
CA ARG A 75 16.12 32.94 35.42
C ARG A 75 16.16 31.79 36.41
N ILE A 76 17.37 31.37 36.79
CA ILE A 76 17.61 30.78 38.11
C ILE A 76 18.76 31.56 38.76
N GLU A 77 18.46 32.02 39.97
CA GLU A 77 19.14 32.96 40.87
C GLU A 77 20.40 32.38 41.57
N PRO A 78 21.16 33.19 42.36
CA PRO A 78 22.54 32.88 42.76
C PRO A 78 22.62 31.94 43.98
N GLN A 79 23.72 31.17 44.08
CA GLN A 79 24.01 30.33 45.24
C GLN A 79 25.08 30.96 46.14
N ALA A 80 24.71 31.17 47.40
CA ALA A 80 25.56 31.67 48.47
C ALA A 80 26.50 30.60 49.05
N ALA A 81 27.70 31.02 49.42
CA ALA A 81 28.44 30.61 50.62
C ALA A 81 29.40 31.75 51.01
#